data_AF-A0A6B0XM64-F1
#
_entry.id   AF-A0A6B0XM64-F1
#
_cell.length_a   1.000
_cell.length_b   1.000
_cell.length_c   1.000
_cell.angle_alpha   90.00
_cell.angle_beta   90.00
_cell.angle_gamma   90.00
#
_symmetry.space_group_name_H-M   'P 1'
#
loop_
_entity.id
_entity.type
_entity.pdbx_description
1 polymer ?
#
loop_
_entity_poly.entity_id
_entity_poly.type
_entity_poly.pdbx_seq_one_letter_code
_entity_poly.pdbx_strand_id
1 'polypeptide(L)'
;MKRAGLPLVGPLLAALLLAAPLAADPSLERMEALPPDLPDWLAPLLDPGGYKVVRDEGQPIEFWFPPALPMQDPSAELGVEYPTLPPGGLVGLMRTTDDWSTYKKQIVPAGIYTLRYAVQPADGDHTGQTWFRDFLILIPVALDTFDPYGFPEQEPLVEASITIIEGATHPMTMALFQNYDGAESATMFWNDLDQPTLAVPLGDVTLGLVVEGEGEEVPL
;
A
#
# COMPACT_ATOMS: atom_id res chain seq x y z
N MET A 1 -70.76 -2.80 -47.86
CA MET A 1 -70.15 -1.74 -47.02
C MET A 1 -68.94 -2.35 -46.32
N LYS A 2 -67.72 -2.08 -46.81
CA LYS A 2 -66.48 -2.69 -46.32
C LYS A 2 -65.86 -1.80 -45.22
N ARG A 3 -65.54 -2.38 -44.07
CA ARG A 3 -64.93 -1.72 -42.90
C ARG A 3 -63.43 -1.51 -43.14
N ALA A 4 -62.96 -0.29 -42.86
CA ALA A 4 -61.54 0.09 -42.89
C ALA A 4 -60.85 -0.36 -41.59
N GLY A 5 -59.67 -0.98 -41.70
CA GLY A 5 -58.79 -1.30 -40.58
C GLY A 5 -57.74 -0.21 -40.41
N LEU A 6 -57.62 0.31 -39.18
CA LEU A 6 -56.63 1.30 -38.76
C LEU A 6 -55.36 0.55 -38.29
N PRO A 7 -54.13 0.93 -38.71
CA PRO A 7 -52.93 0.35 -38.14
C PRO A 7 -52.63 1.00 -36.78
N LEU A 8 -52.49 0.17 -35.75
CA LEU A 8 -52.09 0.55 -34.40
C LEU A 8 -50.58 0.81 -34.39
N VAL A 9 -50.17 2.06 -34.18
CA VAL A 9 -48.78 2.47 -33.95
C VAL A 9 -48.42 2.09 -32.51
N GLY A 10 -47.48 1.16 -32.32
CA GLY A 10 -46.94 0.83 -30.99
C GLY A 10 -45.85 1.81 -30.57
N PRO A 11 -45.69 2.13 -29.27
CA PRO A 11 -44.62 2.98 -28.80
C PRO A 11 -43.34 2.15 -28.66
N LEU A 12 -42.26 2.60 -29.33
CA LEU A 12 -40.93 2.04 -29.13
C LEU A 12 -40.33 2.70 -27.88
N LEU A 13 -40.36 2.00 -26.75
CA LEU A 13 -39.63 2.41 -25.54
C LEU A 13 -38.13 2.13 -25.78
N ALA A 14 -37.34 3.17 -26.02
CA ALA A 14 -35.89 3.05 -26.05
C ALA A 14 -35.38 2.98 -24.60
N ALA A 15 -34.97 1.79 -24.17
CA ALA A 15 -34.27 1.60 -22.90
C ALA A 15 -32.83 2.15 -23.06
N LEU A 16 -32.54 3.27 -22.40
CA LEU A 16 -31.18 3.78 -22.24
C LEU A 16 -30.48 2.87 -21.21
N LEU A 17 -29.66 1.92 -21.65
CA LEU A 17 -28.72 1.25 -20.76
C LEU A 17 -27.65 2.28 -20.39
N LEU A 18 -27.67 2.76 -19.13
CA LEU A 18 -26.49 3.37 -18.55
C LEU A 18 -25.45 2.26 -18.35
N ALA A 19 -24.42 2.23 -19.20
CA ALA A 19 -23.21 1.49 -18.89
C ALA A 19 -22.53 2.23 -17.73
N ALA A 20 -22.48 1.61 -16.55
CA ALA A 20 -21.56 2.06 -15.51
C ALA A 20 -20.13 1.89 -16.06
N PRO A 21 -19.22 2.85 -15.86
CA PRO A 21 -17.83 2.64 -16.21
C PRO A 21 -17.33 1.44 -15.40
N LEU A 22 -16.69 0.49 -16.09
CA LEU A 22 -15.93 -0.56 -15.43
C LEU A 22 -14.70 0.14 -14.83
N ALA A 23 -14.51 0.02 -13.52
CA ALA A 23 -13.26 0.39 -12.86
C ALA A 23 -12.10 -0.27 -13.64
N ALA A 24 -11.05 0.49 -13.93
CA ALA A 24 -9.88 -0.06 -14.57
C ALA A 24 -9.08 -0.86 -13.53
N ASP A 25 -8.27 -1.81 -13.97
CA ASP A 25 -7.34 -2.44 -13.04
C ASP A 25 -6.16 -1.50 -12.81
N PRO A 26 -5.68 -1.32 -11.56
CA PRO A 26 -4.46 -0.57 -11.31
C PRO A 26 -3.31 -1.16 -12.12
N SER A 27 -2.49 -0.29 -12.70
CA SER A 27 -1.37 -0.70 -13.56
C SER A 27 -0.03 -0.30 -12.97
N LEU A 28 1.03 -0.99 -13.40
CA LEU A 28 2.39 -0.80 -12.92
C LEU A 28 3.29 -0.31 -14.05
N GLU A 29 3.95 0.82 -13.83
CA GLU A 29 4.97 1.36 -14.73
C GLU A 29 6.35 1.32 -14.07
N ARG A 30 7.38 0.93 -14.83
CA ARG A 30 8.77 0.99 -14.37
C ARG A 30 9.30 2.42 -14.47
N MET A 31 10.06 2.82 -13.46
CA MET A 31 10.83 4.06 -13.44
C MET A 31 12.32 3.73 -13.39
N GLU A 32 13.14 4.64 -13.90
CA GLU A 32 14.60 4.47 -14.07
C GLU A 32 15.41 5.51 -13.28
N ALA A 33 14.76 6.30 -12.43
CA ALA A 33 15.40 7.32 -11.62
C ALA A 33 14.77 7.40 -10.22
N LEU A 34 15.61 7.75 -9.24
CA LEU A 34 15.18 8.15 -7.90
C LEU A 34 14.37 9.45 -7.96
N PRO A 35 13.51 9.71 -6.97
CA PRO A 35 12.87 11.01 -6.86
C PRO A 35 13.92 12.08 -6.56
N PRO A 36 13.66 13.35 -6.93
CA PRO A 36 14.54 14.45 -6.58
C PRO A 36 14.57 14.68 -5.05
N ASP A 37 15.56 15.44 -4.59
CA ASP A 37 15.64 15.98 -3.23
C ASP A 37 15.71 14.93 -2.10
N LEU A 38 16.31 13.76 -2.37
CA LEU A 38 16.62 12.78 -1.33
C LEU A 38 17.80 13.23 -0.45
N PRO A 39 17.77 12.94 0.86
CA PRO A 39 18.94 13.09 1.71
C PRO A 39 20.11 12.21 1.23
N ASP A 40 21.33 12.72 1.42
CA ASP A 40 22.58 12.04 1.00
C ASP A 40 22.73 10.61 1.54
N TRP A 41 22.16 10.33 2.71
CA TRP A 41 22.23 9.01 3.35
C TRP A 41 21.31 7.97 2.70
N LEU A 42 20.21 8.40 2.07
CA LEU A 42 19.15 7.50 1.61
C LEU A 42 19.35 7.05 0.17
N ALA A 43 19.76 7.96 -0.73
CA ALA A 43 19.94 7.62 -2.14
C ALA A 43 20.88 6.41 -2.39
N PRO A 44 22.01 6.25 -1.64
CA PRO A 44 22.88 5.07 -1.80
C PRO A 44 22.27 3.74 -1.34
N LEU A 45 21.15 3.76 -0.61
CA LEU A 45 20.50 2.56 -0.07
C LEU A 45 19.41 2.00 -0.99
N LEU A 46 19.01 2.73 -2.03
CA LEU A 46 17.91 2.38 -2.92
C LEU A 46 18.42 1.95 -4.30
N ASP A 47 17.69 1.03 -4.94
CA ASP A 47 17.81 0.83 -6.38
C ASP A 47 17.35 2.11 -7.11
N PRO A 48 18.08 2.61 -8.12
CA PRO A 48 17.66 3.80 -8.86
C PRO A 48 16.32 3.61 -9.60
N GLY A 49 15.99 2.37 -9.96
CA GLY A 49 14.72 2.02 -10.56
C GLY A 49 13.61 1.90 -9.52
N GLY A 50 12.40 2.25 -9.93
CA GLY A 50 11.23 2.22 -9.09
C GLY A 50 9.98 1.77 -9.83
N TYR A 51 8.86 1.78 -9.14
CA TYR A 51 7.56 1.40 -9.66
C TYR A 51 6.55 2.50 -9.42
N LYS A 52 5.83 2.89 -10.46
CA LYS A 52 4.71 3.81 -10.38
C LYS A 52 3.43 3.02 -10.51
N VAL A 53 2.65 2.97 -9.45
CA VAL A 53 1.32 2.37 -9.42
C VAL A 53 0.32 3.42 -9.87
N VAL A 54 -0.26 3.22 -11.06
CA VAL A 54 -1.35 4.04 -11.58
C VAL A 54 -2.66 3.46 -11.09
N ARG A 55 -3.39 4.26 -10.33
CA ARG A 55 -4.65 3.91 -9.67
C ARG A 55 -5.81 4.43 -10.50
N ASP A 56 -7.00 3.91 -10.23
CA ASP A 56 -8.23 4.34 -10.88
C ASP A 56 -8.62 5.77 -10.50
N GLU A 57 -8.40 6.12 -9.23
CA GLU A 57 -8.68 7.43 -8.68
C GLU A 57 -7.44 7.99 -7.97
N GLY A 58 -7.28 9.31 -8.04
CA GLY A 58 -6.12 10.01 -7.48
C GLY A 58 -4.85 9.89 -8.33
N GLN A 59 -3.76 10.49 -7.82
CA GLN A 59 -2.46 10.44 -8.52
C GLN A 59 -1.76 9.10 -8.33
N PRO A 60 -0.84 8.72 -9.22
CA PRO A 60 -0.02 7.54 -9.02
C PRO A 60 0.78 7.59 -7.72
N ILE A 61 1.07 6.42 -7.17
CA ILE A 61 2.00 6.26 -6.05
C ILE A 61 3.29 5.67 -6.60
N GLU A 62 4.41 6.26 -6.22
CA GLU A 62 5.74 5.89 -6.68
C GLU A 62 6.51 5.19 -5.56
N PHE A 63 7.17 4.07 -5.88
CA PHE A 63 7.89 3.23 -4.93
C PHE A 63 9.32 2.95 -5.40
N TRP A 64 10.27 2.95 -4.47
CA TRP A 64 11.64 2.48 -4.67
C TRP A 64 12.02 1.55 -3.53
N PHE A 65 12.86 0.57 -3.82
CA PHE A 65 13.23 -0.47 -2.88
C PHE A 65 14.75 -0.59 -2.80
N PRO A 66 15.32 -1.00 -1.65
CA PRO A 66 16.70 -1.42 -1.58
C PRO A 66 16.96 -2.60 -2.53
N PRO A 67 18.18 -2.72 -3.09
CA PRO A 67 18.55 -3.89 -3.90
C PRO A 67 18.56 -5.20 -3.08
N ALA A 68 18.66 -5.09 -1.75
CA ALA A 68 18.49 -6.18 -0.81
C ALA A 68 17.86 -5.64 0.49
N LEU A 69 16.89 -6.35 1.03
CA LEU A 69 16.27 -6.00 2.32
C LEU A 69 17.23 -6.24 3.48
N PRO A 70 17.11 -5.48 4.59
CA PRO A 70 17.76 -5.85 5.83
C PRO A 70 17.14 -7.17 6.33
N MET A 71 18.00 -8.06 6.85
CA MET A 71 17.61 -9.40 7.27
C MET A 71 18.11 -9.70 8.68
N GLN A 72 17.33 -10.47 9.43
CA GLN A 72 17.66 -11.02 10.74
C GLN A 72 17.32 -12.52 10.80
N ASP A 73 17.65 -13.16 11.92
CA ASP A 73 17.13 -14.49 12.22
C ASP A 73 15.60 -14.45 12.31
N PRO A 74 14.88 -15.46 11.79
CA PRO A 74 13.42 -15.46 11.79
C PRO A 74 12.82 -15.29 13.19
N SER A 75 11.89 -14.33 13.35
CA SER A 75 11.07 -14.20 14.55
C SER A 75 10.24 -15.47 14.78
N ALA A 76 10.10 -15.84 16.05
CA ALA A 76 9.22 -16.94 16.49
C ALA A 76 7.82 -16.47 16.92
N GLU A 77 7.53 -15.18 16.75
CA GLU A 77 6.25 -14.58 17.12
C GLU A 77 5.12 -15.08 16.22
N LEU A 78 4.00 -15.48 16.81
CA LEU A 78 2.87 -16.05 16.08
C LEU A 78 2.16 -15.00 15.22
N GLY A 79 1.87 -15.32 13.96
CA GLY A 79 1.20 -14.42 13.04
C GLY A 79 2.07 -13.27 12.54
N VAL A 80 3.40 -13.42 12.60
CA VAL A 80 4.37 -12.58 11.87
C VAL A 80 4.75 -13.30 10.59
N GLU A 81 4.54 -12.63 9.47
CA GLU A 81 4.56 -13.27 8.14
C GLU A 81 5.81 -12.91 7.35
N TYR A 82 6.49 -11.85 7.81
CA TYR A 82 7.81 -11.46 7.34
C TYR A 82 8.86 -11.66 8.45
N PRO A 83 9.04 -12.89 8.98
CA PRO A 83 9.78 -13.11 10.22
C PRO A 83 11.27 -12.76 10.13
N THR A 84 11.82 -12.73 8.91
CA THR A 84 13.23 -12.39 8.64
C THR A 84 13.48 -10.89 8.50
N LEU A 85 12.44 -10.05 8.45
CA LEU A 85 12.61 -8.60 8.43
C LEU A 85 12.83 -8.07 9.85
N PRO A 86 13.88 -7.27 10.09
CA PRO A 86 14.10 -6.65 11.38
C PRO A 86 13.10 -5.50 11.60
N PRO A 87 12.42 -5.41 12.76
CA PRO A 87 11.60 -4.26 13.10
C PRO A 87 12.38 -2.94 12.93
N GLY A 88 11.73 -1.94 12.35
CA GLY A 88 12.34 -0.65 12.00
C GLY A 88 13.29 -0.69 10.79
N GLY A 89 13.50 -1.84 10.16
CA GLY A 89 14.31 -1.94 8.95
C GLY A 89 13.71 -1.13 7.79
N LEU A 90 14.57 -0.47 7.00
CA LEU A 90 14.17 0.24 5.80
C LEU A 90 13.80 -0.76 4.71
N VAL A 91 12.53 -0.76 4.32
CA VAL A 91 11.99 -1.65 3.29
C VAL A 91 11.88 -0.94 1.95
N GLY A 92 11.68 0.38 1.95
CA GLY A 92 11.53 1.14 0.72
C GLY A 92 11.29 2.61 0.96
N LEU A 93 10.99 3.29 -0.14
CA LEU A 93 10.61 4.68 -0.23
C LEU A 93 9.30 4.77 -1.00
N MET A 94 8.38 5.60 -0.52
CA MET A 94 7.14 5.95 -1.18
C MET A 94 7.14 7.45 -1.49
N ARG A 95 6.65 7.81 -2.67
CA ARG A 95 6.31 9.19 -3.02
C ARG A 95 4.88 9.25 -3.54
N THR A 96 4.15 10.25 -3.07
CA THR A 96 2.84 10.61 -3.60
C THR A 96 2.79 12.10 -3.88
N THR A 97 2.22 12.50 -5.02
CA THR A 97 2.12 13.92 -5.41
C THR A 97 0.79 14.56 -5.02
N ASP A 98 -0.19 13.76 -4.62
CA ASP A 98 -1.46 14.17 -4.02
C ASP A 98 -1.70 13.39 -2.71
N ASP A 99 -2.75 13.73 -1.99
CA ASP A 99 -3.18 13.01 -0.81
C ASP A 99 -3.48 11.53 -1.13
N TRP A 100 -3.04 10.64 -0.25
CA TRP A 100 -3.25 9.19 -0.32
C TRP A 100 -4.04 8.72 0.90
N SER A 101 -5.07 7.90 0.69
CA SER A 101 -5.79 7.26 1.79
C SER A 101 -5.17 5.92 2.13
N THR A 102 -4.71 5.75 3.37
CA THR A 102 -4.31 4.45 3.91
C THR A 102 -5.49 3.49 4.00
N TYR A 103 -5.21 2.21 4.23
CA TYR A 103 -6.24 1.20 4.47
C TYR A 103 -7.09 1.43 5.74
N LYS A 104 -6.57 2.26 6.66
CA LYS A 104 -7.26 2.72 7.88
C LYS A 104 -8.03 4.03 7.68
N LYS A 105 -8.21 4.48 6.44
CA LYS A 105 -8.88 5.74 6.06
C LYS A 105 -8.19 7.00 6.63
N GLN A 106 -6.89 6.90 6.95
CA GLN A 106 -6.07 8.05 7.30
C GLN A 106 -5.55 8.71 6.02
N ILE A 107 -5.64 10.04 5.93
CA ILE A 107 -5.19 10.80 4.76
C ILE A 107 -3.72 11.19 4.94
N VAL A 108 -2.83 10.56 4.18
CA VAL A 108 -1.42 10.90 4.09
C VAL A 108 -1.25 11.99 3.03
N PRO A 109 -0.73 13.18 3.37
CA PRO A 109 -0.54 14.26 2.41
C PRO A 109 0.53 13.92 1.37
N ALA A 110 0.53 14.66 0.26
CA ALA A 110 1.61 14.62 -0.72
C ALA A 110 3.00 14.75 -0.06
N GLY A 111 3.95 13.90 -0.46
CA GLY A 111 5.26 13.85 0.17
C GLY A 111 6.12 12.66 -0.23
N ILE A 112 7.30 12.58 0.39
CA ILE A 112 8.26 11.47 0.28
C ILE A 112 8.43 10.86 1.67
N TYR A 113 8.18 9.55 1.76
CA TYR A 113 8.13 8.81 3.01
C TYR A 113 9.03 7.58 2.91
N THR A 114 9.86 7.37 3.91
CA THR A 114 10.50 6.06 4.09
C THR A 114 9.48 5.07 4.61
N LEU A 115 9.65 3.80 4.23
CA LEU A 115 8.80 2.69 4.62
C LEU A 115 9.58 1.78 5.56
N ARG A 116 9.18 1.73 6.82
CA ARG A 116 9.87 1.01 7.90
C ARG A 116 9.04 -0.19 8.34
N TYR A 117 9.61 -1.39 8.33
CA TYR A 117 8.89 -2.60 8.74
C TYR A 117 8.49 -2.54 10.22
N ALA A 118 7.25 -2.91 10.53
CA ALA A 118 6.75 -2.99 11.89
C ALA A 118 5.71 -4.10 12.01
N VAL A 119 5.52 -4.56 13.25
CA VAL A 119 4.55 -5.59 13.60
C VAL A 119 3.58 -5.00 14.63
N GLN A 120 2.30 -5.29 14.47
CA GLN A 120 1.28 -4.86 15.42
C GLN A 120 1.47 -5.61 16.74
N PRO A 121 1.50 -4.95 17.91
CA PRO A 121 1.65 -5.65 19.18
C PRO A 121 0.65 -6.80 19.36
N ALA A 122 1.09 -7.95 19.86
CA ALA A 122 0.22 -9.08 20.22
C ALA A 122 -0.38 -8.89 21.63
N ASP A 123 -1.04 -7.77 21.87
CA ASP A 123 -1.74 -7.49 23.12
C ASP A 123 -3.26 -7.47 22.94
N GLY A 124 -4.00 -7.37 24.04
CA GLY A 124 -5.46 -7.41 24.03
C GLY A 124 -6.13 -6.23 23.31
N ASP A 125 -5.42 -5.10 23.14
CA ASP A 125 -5.96 -3.89 22.51
C ASP A 125 -5.75 -3.89 20.99
N HIS A 126 -4.85 -4.74 20.50
CA HIS A 126 -4.46 -4.79 19.09
C HIS A 126 -4.85 -6.10 18.39
N THR A 127 -5.00 -7.19 19.14
CA THR A 127 -5.34 -8.51 18.59
C THR A 127 -6.76 -8.50 17.99
N GLY A 128 -6.88 -8.93 16.73
CA GLY A 128 -8.17 -9.07 16.04
C GLY A 128 -8.66 -7.79 15.32
N GLN A 129 -7.96 -6.67 15.43
CA GLN A 129 -8.38 -5.40 14.83
C GLN A 129 -8.14 -5.31 13.31
N THR A 130 -7.28 -6.16 12.77
CA THR A 130 -6.94 -6.19 11.34
C THR A 130 -6.47 -7.58 10.94
N TRP A 131 -6.66 -7.91 9.66
CA TRP A 131 -6.09 -9.11 9.02
C TRP A 131 -4.56 -9.06 8.93
N PHE A 132 -3.96 -7.87 9.05
CA PHE A 132 -2.53 -7.64 8.81
C PHE A 132 -1.80 -7.26 10.10
N ARG A 133 -1.01 -8.18 10.65
CA ARG A 133 -0.09 -7.84 11.75
C ARG A 133 1.16 -7.13 11.25
N ASP A 134 1.67 -7.53 10.10
CA ASP A 134 2.80 -6.92 9.42
C ASP A 134 2.36 -5.65 8.66
N PHE A 135 3.08 -4.55 8.86
CA PHE A 135 2.83 -3.30 8.14
C PHE A 135 4.13 -2.50 7.94
N LEU A 136 4.05 -1.48 7.10
CA LEU A 136 5.07 -0.47 6.95
C LEU A 136 4.61 0.81 7.64
N ILE A 137 5.42 1.35 8.55
CA ILE A 137 5.26 2.69 9.09
C ILE A 137 5.83 3.68 8.07
N LEU A 138 5.03 4.69 7.72
CA LEU A 138 5.48 5.81 6.92
C LEU A 138 6.14 6.84 7.83
N ILE A 139 7.36 7.25 7.48
CA ILE A 139 8.07 8.34 8.16
C ILE A 139 8.42 9.41 7.12
N PRO A 140 8.10 10.69 7.34
CA PRO A 140 8.57 11.76 6.45
C PRO A 140 10.09 11.68 6.30
N VAL A 141 10.59 11.67 5.07
CA VAL A 141 12.02 11.44 4.82
C VAL A 141 12.94 12.43 5.57
N ALA A 142 12.46 13.64 5.82
CA ALA A 142 13.18 14.67 6.57
C ALA A 142 13.29 14.39 8.09
N LEU A 143 12.46 13.50 8.62
CA LEU A 143 12.42 13.12 10.04
C LEU A 143 13.00 11.72 10.30
N ASP A 144 13.25 10.95 9.24
CA ASP A 144 13.84 9.63 9.38
C ASP A 144 15.35 9.72 9.68
N THR A 145 15.69 9.42 10.93
CA THR A 145 17.07 9.42 11.45
C THR A 145 17.46 8.06 12.04
N PHE A 146 16.67 7.02 11.77
CA PHE A 146 16.81 5.69 12.36
C PHE A 146 17.79 4.83 11.55
N ASP A 147 18.43 3.85 12.20
CA ASP A 147 19.31 2.90 11.53
C ASP A 147 18.54 2.17 10.41
N PRO A 148 18.98 2.24 9.14
CA PRO A 148 18.28 1.61 8.02
C PRO A 148 18.22 0.08 8.10
N TYR A 149 19.08 -0.56 8.89
CA TYR A 149 19.14 -2.02 8.99
C TYR A 149 18.27 -2.60 10.10
N GLY A 150 17.69 -1.75 10.95
CA GLY A 150 16.79 -2.19 12.03
C GLY A 150 16.76 -1.20 13.20
N PHE A 151 15.57 -0.97 13.74
CA PHE A 151 15.34 -0.12 14.90
C PHE A 151 14.20 -0.72 15.74
N PRO A 152 14.51 -1.54 16.76
CA PRO A 152 13.52 -2.36 17.45
C PRO A 152 12.56 -1.54 18.32
N GLU A 153 12.92 -0.33 18.73
CA GLU A 153 12.05 0.56 19.49
C GLU A 153 10.96 1.14 18.57
N GLN A 154 9.74 0.64 18.69
CA GLN A 154 8.63 1.09 17.83
C GLN A 154 8.09 2.48 18.21
N GLU A 155 8.15 2.88 19.48
CA GLU A 155 7.62 4.16 19.96
C GLU A 155 8.21 5.37 19.21
N PRO A 156 9.55 5.51 19.04
CA PRO A 156 10.12 6.60 18.24
C PRO A 156 9.69 6.60 16.76
N LEU A 157 9.50 5.42 16.15
CA LEU A 157 8.99 5.32 14.78
C LEU A 157 7.55 5.84 14.69
N VAL A 158 6.73 5.49 15.69
CA VAL A 158 5.35 5.98 15.81
C VAL A 158 5.35 7.50 16.03
N GLU A 159 6.16 8.02 16.94
CA GLU A 159 6.28 9.45 17.20
C GLU A 159 6.64 10.24 15.94
N ALA A 160 7.58 9.73 15.14
CA ALA A 160 7.93 10.34 13.86
C ALA A 160 6.77 10.27 12.85
N SER A 161 6.06 9.13 12.77
CA SER A 161 4.95 8.92 11.84
C SER A 161 3.72 9.77 12.15
N ILE A 162 3.36 9.95 13.43
CA ILE A 162 2.19 10.75 13.81
C ILE A 162 2.36 12.24 13.47
N THR A 163 3.58 12.73 13.24
CA THR A 163 3.80 14.11 12.80
C THR A 163 3.26 14.40 11.40
N ILE A 164 2.95 13.37 10.60
CA ILE A 164 2.37 13.50 9.26
C ILE A 164 1.04 14.25 9.31
N ILE A 165 0.23 14.04 10.36
CA ILE A 165 -1.08 14.67 10.54
C ILE A 165 -1.14 15.25 11.95
N GLU A 166 -1.43 16.54 12.06
CA GLU A 166 -1.63 17.18 13.36
C GLU A 166 -2.74 16.47 14.16
N GLY A 167 -2.42 16.08 15.40
CA GLY A 167 -3.36 15.41 16.30
C GLY A 167 -3.55 13.91 16.07
N ALA A 168 -2.80 13.28 15.15
CA ALA A 168 -2.82 11.83 15.00
C ALA A 168 -2.31 11.12 16.27
N THR A 169 -3.00 10.03 16.65
CA THR A 169 -2.62 9.16 17.77
C THR A 169 -2.13 7.78 17.32
N HIS A 170 -2.23 7.48 16.02
CA HIS A 170 -1.79 6.24 15.40
C HIS A 170 -0.87 6.56 14.22
N PRO A 171 0.17 5.74 13.97
CA PRO A 171 1.06 5.96 12.84
C PRO A 171 0.31 5.86 11.52
N MET A 172 0.84 6.51 10.49
CA MET A 172 0.40 6.28 9.11
C MET A 172 1.02 4.99 8.62
N THR A 173 0.19 4.04 8.18
CA THR A 173 0.66 2.71 7.83
C THR A 173 0.19 2.25 6.46
N MET A 174 1.01 1.41 5.85
CA MET A 174 0.68 0.60 4.68
C MET A 174 0.66 -0.86 5.10
N ALA A 175 -0.43 -1.57 4.85
CA ALA A 175 -0.53 -2.98 5.20
C ALA A 175 0.35 -3.84 4.29
N LEU A 176 0.90 -4.92 4.85
CA LEU A 176 1.60 -5.95 4.08
C LEU A 176 0.71 -7.19 3.96
N PHE A 177 0.26 -7.47 2.74
CA PHE A 177 -0.44 -8.69 2.38
C PHE A 177 0.55 -9.83 2.09
N GLN A 178 0.23 -11.00 2.63
CA GLN A 178 1.04 -12.20 2.54
C GLN A 178 0.91 -12.81 1.14
N ASN A 179 1.91 -12.63 0.28
CA ASN A 179 1.92 -13.28 -1.03
C ASN A 179 2.65 -14.64 -0.97
N TYR A 180 1.94 -15.69 -0.56
CA TYR A 180 2.47 -17.05 -0.47
C TYR A 180 2.84 -17.68 -1.81
N ASP A 181 2.14 -17.29 -2.87
CA ASP A 181 2.43 -17.76 -4.23
C ASP A 181 3.70 -17.11 -4.79
N GLY A 182 4.15 -16.00 -4.19
CA GLY A 182 5.29 -15.22 -4.62
C GLY A 182 5.03 -14.46 -5.92
N ALA A 183 6.10 -13.91 -6.50
CA ALA A 183 6.05 -13.30 -7.83
C ALA A 183 7.44 -13.37 -8.48
N GLU A 184 7.52 -13.69 -9.78
CA GLU A 184 8.81 -13.69 -10.51
C GLU A 184 9.32 -12.28 -10.82
N SER A 185 8.41 -11.31 -10.86
CA SER A 185 8.70 -9.89 -11.06
C SER A 185 7.64 -9.05 -10.37
N ALA A 186 7.92 -7.77 -10.14
CA ALA A 186 6.94 -6.89 -9.51
C ALA A 186 5.66 -6.79 -10.35
N THR A 187 4.50 -6.91 -9.72
CA THR A 187 3.20 -6.94 -10.41
C THR A 187 2.09 -6.42 -9.51
N MET A 188 1.03 -5.88 -10.11
CA MET A 188 -0.24 -5.64 -9.41
C MET A 188 -1.08 -6.91 -9.42
N PHE A 189 -1.81 -7.15 -8.35
CA PHE A 189 -2.87 -8.15 -8.27
C PHE A 189 -3.94 -7.71 -7.26
N TRP A 190 -5.11 -8.32 -7.33
CA TRP A 190 -6.16 -8.17 -6.32
C TRP A 190 -6.01 -9.30 -5.31
N ASN A 191 -5.86 -8.95 -4.03
CA ASN A 191 -5.69 -9.94 -2.97
C ASN A 191 -7.05 -10.55 -2.56
N ASP A 192 -7.04 -11.54 -1.65
CA ASP A 192 -8.25 -12.26 -1.22
C ASP A 192 -9.25 -11.39 -0.43
N LEU A 193 -8.90 -10.14 -0.12
CA LEU A 193 -9.76 -9.13 0.51
C LEU A 193 -10.25 -8.07 -0.50
N ASP A 194 -10.13 -8.34 -1.80
CA ASP A 194 -10.47 -7.41 -2.89
C ASP A 194 -9.69 -6.08 -2.82
N GLN A 195 -8.42 -6.13 -2.41
CA GLN A 195 -7.57 -4.95 -2.31
C GLN A 195 -6.44 -4.97 -3.36
N PRO A 196 -6.23 -3.86 -4.10
CA PRO A 196 -5.13 -3.77 -5.04
C PRO A 196 -3.79 -3.79 -4.31
N THR A 197 -2.98 -4.78 -4.63
CA THR A 197 -1.72 -5.07 -3.93
C THR A 197 -0.56 -5.09 -4.93
N LEU A 198 0.51 -4.38 -4.59
CA LEU A 198 1.77 -4.42 -5.31
C LEU A 198 2.64 -5.55 -4.73
N ALA A 199 2.81 -6.63 -5.49
CA ALA A 199 3.80 -7.65 -5.20
C ALA A 199 5.19 -7.20 -5.67
N VAL A 200 6.21 -7.28 -4.81
CA VAL A 200 7.60 -6.95 -5.15
C VAL A 200 8.54 -8.06 -4.63
N PRO A 201 9.13 -8.88 -5.50
CA PRO A 201 10.16 -9.82 -5.10
C PRO A 201 11.49 -9.10 -4.84
N LEU A 202 12.05 -9.30 -3.64
CA LEU A 202 13.33 -8.74 -3.18
C LEU A 202 14.14 -9.86 -2.51
N GLY A 203 14.96 -10.54 -3.32
CA GLY A 203 15.67 -11.74 -2.89
C GLY A 203 14.68 -12.88 -2.60
N ASP A 204 14.74 -13.45 -1.39
CA ASP A 204 13.88 -14.56 -0.96
C ASP A 204 12.54 -14.09 -0.36
N VAL A 205 12.31 -12.77 -0.28
CA VAL A 205 11.08 -12.18 0.27
C VAL A 205 10.26 -11.58 -0.87
N THR A 206 8.95 -11.85 -0.91
CA THR A 206 8.01 -11.11 -1.76
C THR A 206 7.12 -10.24 -0.88
N LEU A 207 7.31 -8.92 -0.96
CA LEU A 207 6.44 -7.97 -0.26
C LEU A 207 5.11 -7.83 -1.01
N GLY A 208 3.98 -7.79 -0.31
CA GLY A 208 2.69 -7.43 -0.87
C GLY A 208 2.19 -6.12 -0.30
N LEU A 209 2.48 -4.98 -0.93
CA LEU A 209 2.09 -3.67 -0.43
C LEU A 209 0.63 -3.40 -0.80
N VAL A 210 -0.27 -3.29 0.18
CA VAL A 210 -1.67 -2.92 -0.07
C VAL A 210 -1.73 -1.44 -0.42
N VAL A 211 -2.02 -1.14 -1.69
CA VAL A 211 -1.95 0.21 -2.27
C VAL A 211 -3.18 1.02 -1.88
N GLU A 212 -4.34 0.39 -1.90
CA GLU A 212 -5.64 0.95 -1.50
C GLU A 212 -6.51 -0.16 -0.92
N GLY A 213 -7.62 0.21 -0.31
CA GLY A 213 -8.61 -0.73 0.22
C GLY A 213 -9.07 -0.32 1.60
N GLU A 214 -10.13 -0.96 2.09
CA GLU A 214 -10.55 -0.83 3.47
C GLU A 214 -10.17 -2.13 4.19
N GLY A 215 -9.48 -2.04 5.31
CA GLY A 215 -9.48 -3.16 6.24
C GLY A 215 -10.87 -3.21 6.85
N GLU A 216 -11.66 -4.26 6.59
CA GLU A 216 -12.78 -4.52 7.48
C GLU A 216 -12.18 -4.63 8.90
N GLU A 217 -12.64 -3.76 9.82
CA GLU A 217 -12.53 -4.09 11.24
C GLU A 217 -13.22 -5.44 11.37
N VAL A 218 -12.48 -6.49 11.76
CA VAL A 218 -13.11 -7.78 12.02
C VAL A 218 -14.15 -7.52 13.09
N PRO A 219 -15.45 -7.71 12.83
CA PRO A 219 -16.47 -7.46 13.84
C PRO A 219 -16.16 -8.38 15.02
N LEU A 220 -15.90 -7.78 16.20
CA LEU A 220 -15.73 -8.49 17.46
C LEU A 220 -16.97 -9.33 17.81
#